data_AF-A0A2A3D6P8-F1
#
_entry.id   AF-A0A2A3D6P8-F1
#
_cell.length_a   1.000
_cell.length_b   1.000
_cell.length_c   1.000
_cell.angle_alpha   90.00
_cell.angle_beta   90.00
_cell.angle_gamma   90.00
#
_symmetry.space_group_name_H-M   'P 1'
#
loop_
_entity.id
_entity.type
_entity.pdbx_description
1 polymer ?
#
loop_
_entity_poly.entity_id
_entity_poly.type
_entity_poly.pdbx_seq_one_letter_code
_entity_poly.pdbx_strand_id
1 'polypeptide(L)'
;MSDVELVRVILGLQADIAALKRMVAGNLRFGTVKKVDHDTKRVQLLLSDANGREFLSPLRPWGEIAGNEKSWRPPTEGQQMMLVAPHGDMRQAV
;
A
#
# COMPACT_ATOMS: atom_id res chain seq x y z
N MET A 1 35.55 -21.95 -2.14
CA MET A 1 34.23 -21.76 -1.50
C MET A 1 33.77 -23.13 -1.05
N SER A 2 33.63 -23.33 0.26
CA SER A 2 33.14 -24.60 0.81
C SER A 2 31.63 -24.73 0.56
N ASP A 3 31.12 -25.96 0.49
CA ASP A 3 29.69 -26.22 0.30
C ASP A 3 28.83 -25.50 1.36
N VAL A 4 29.35 -25.32 2.57
CA VAL A 4 28.69 -24.60 3.67
C VAL A 4 28.55 -23.10 3.37
N GLU A 5 29.56 -22.48 2.75
CA GLU A 5 29.51 -21.08 2.34
C GLU A 5 28.48 -20.88 1.22
N LEU A 6 28.44 -21.80 0.25
CA LEU A 6 27.47 -21.74 -0.85
C LEU A 6 26.02 -21.87 -0.33
N VAL A 7 25.76 -22.81 0.58
CA VAL A 7 24.45 -22.98 1.21
C VAL A 7 24.03 -21.71 1.96
N ARG A 8 24.93 -21.07 2.72
CA ARG A 8 24.62 -19.79 3.39
C ARG A 8 24.24 -18.69 2.41
N VAL A 9 24.98 -18.56 1.31
CA VAL A 9 24.69 -17.56 0.27
C VAL A 9 23.32 -17.80 -0.35
N ILE A 10 22.99 -19.06 -0.69
CA ILE A 10 21.68 -19.41 -1.28
C ILE A 10 20.53 -19.09 -0.32
N LEU A 11 20.67 -19.44 0.96
CA LEU A 11 19.65 -19.14 1.97
C LEU A 11 19.46 -17.63 2.17
N GLY A 12 20.56 -16.86 2.17
CA GLY A 12 20.52 -15.40 2.22
C GLY A 12 19.77 -14.80 1.04
N LEU A 13 20.11 -15.22 -0.18
CA LEU A 13 19.43 -14.78 -1.41
C LEU A 13 17.94 -15.16 -1.40
N GLN A 14 17.58 -16.36 -0.94
CA GLN A 14 16.17 -16.76 -0.81
C GLN A 14 15.40 -15.84 0.16
N ALA A 15 16.01 -15.47 1.29
CA ALA A 15 15.42 -14.55 2.25
C ALA A 15 15.22 -13.16 1.67
N ASP A 16 16.22 -12.63 0.97
CA ASP A 16 16.16 -11.31 0.31
C ASP A 16 15.11 -11.27 -0.79
N ILE A 17 15.04 -12.32 -1.61
CA ILE A 17 14.00 -12.46 -2.66
C ILE A 17 12.61 -12.51 -2.02
N ALA A 18 12.44 -13.24 -0.93
CA ALA A 18 11.16 -13.31 -0.23
C ALA A 18 10.77 -11.94 0.36
N ALA A 19 11.73 -11.19 0.90
CA ALA A 19 11.51 -9.84 1.41
C ALA A 19 11.12 -8.86 0.28
N LEU A 20 11.83 -8.89 -0.85
CA LEU A 20 11.52 -8.09 -2.04
C LEU A 20 10.12 -8.38 -2.57
N LYS A 21 9.75 -9.66 -2.67
CA LYS A 21 8.40 -10.08 -3.12
C LYS A 21 7.31 -9.51 -2.20
N ARG A 22 7.51 -9.56 -0.88
CA ARG A 22 6.56 -8.96 0.08
C ARG A 22 6.46 -7.45 -0.06
N MET A 23 7.59 -6.77 -0.22
CA MET A 23 7.64 -5.31 -0.43
C MET A 23 6.89 -4.90 -1.70
N VAL A 24 7.16 -5.57 -2.82
CA VAL A 24 6.53 -5.28 -4.12
C VAL A 24 5.03 -5.56 -4.07
N ALA A 25 4.61 -6.68 -3.49
CA ALA A 25 3.19 -7.01 -3.36
C ALA A 25 2.44 -6.05 -2.41
N GLY A 26 3.15 -5.45 -1.45
CA GLY A 26 2.59 -4.48 -0.50
C GLY A 26 2.50 -3.05 -1.03
N ASN A 27 3.25 -2.71 -2.08
CA ASN A 27 3.42 -1.33 -2.53
C ASN A 27 2.14 -0.70 -3.09
N LEU A 28 1.36 -1.47 -3.86
CA LEU A 28 0.17 -0.98 -4.54
C LEU A 28 -1.01 -1.87 -4.19
N ARG A 29 -2.12 -1.26 -3.80
CA ARG A 29 -3.41 -1.95 -3.62
C ARG A 29 -4.52 -1.17 -4.28
N PHE A 30 -5.47 -1.87 -4.88
CA PHE A 30 -6.69 -1.27 -5.38
C PHE A 30 -7.82 -1.48 -4.37
N GLY A 31 -8.67 -0.48 -4.24
CA GLY A 31 -9.77 -0.51 -3.30
C GLY A 31 -10.92 0.39 -3.68
N THR A 32 -12.05 0.12 -3.05
CA THR A 32 -13.28 0.92 -3.22
C THR A 32 -13.41 1.88 -2.04
N VAL A 33 -13.68 3.16 -2.31
CA VAL A 33 -13.98 4.14 -1.27
C VAL A 33 -15.24 3.72 -0.51
N LYS A 34 -15.13 3.59 0.80
CA LYS A 34 -16.26 3.29 1.70
C LYS A 34 -16.71 4.45 2.56
N LYS A 35 -15.80 5.36 2.88
CA LYS A 35 -16.09 6.55 3.67
C LYS A 35 -15.13 7.66 3.29
N VAL A 36 -15.65 8.87 3.18
CA VAL A 36 -14.87 10.09 2.99
C VAL A 36 -15.09 11.00 4.19
N ASP A 37 -14.01 11.46 4.79
CA ASP A 37 -13.99 12.41 5.89
C ASP A 37 -13.45 13.75 5.33
N HIS A 38 -14.36 14.69 5.10
CA HIS A 38 -14.04 15.98 4.49
C HIS A 38 -13.33 16.93 5.45
N ASP A 39 -13.54 16.80 6.76
CA ASP A 39 -12.94 17.66 7.77
C ASP A 39 -11.44 17.35 7.92
N THR A 40 -11.10 16.07 7.99
CA THR A 40 -9.71 15.61 8.11
C THR A 40 -9.03 15.35 6.77
N LYS A 41 -9.78 15.48 5.67
CA LYS A 41 -9.35 15.19 4.29
C LYS A 41 -8.77 13.78 4.15
N ARG A 42 -9.51 12.81 4.68
CA ARG A 42 -9.13 11.39 4.65
C ARG A 42 -10.20 10.50 4.06
N VAL A 43 -9.77 9.39 3.50
CA VAL A 43 -10.60 8.37 2.89
C VAL A 43 -10.35 7.01 3.52
N GLN A 44 -11.41 6.21 3.62
CA GLN A 44 -11.33 4.81 4.00
C GLN A 44 -11.62 3.94 2.78
N LEU A 45 -10.73 2.99 2.50
CA LEU A 45 -10.85 2.06 1.39
C LEU A 45 -11.23 0.67 1.88
N LEU A 46 -12.11 0.00 1.14
CA LEU A 46 -12.26 -1.45 1.17
C LEU A 46 -11.18 -2.06 0.28
N LEU A 47 -10.29 -2.82 0.88
CA LEU A 47 -9.17 -3.51 0.23
C LEU A 47 -9.37 -5.02 0.34
N SER A 48 -8.64 -5.76 -0.49
CA SER A 48 -8.56 -7.22 -0.38
C SER A 48 -7.12 -7.65 -0.11
N ASP A 49 -6.94 -8.72 0.66
CA ASP A 49 -5.65 -9.37 0.82
C ASP A 49 -5.36 -10.34 -0.33
N ALA A 50 -4.19 -11.01 -0.27
CA ALA A 50 -3.77 -11.95 -1.32
C ALA A 50 -4.70 -13.18 -1.46
N ASN A 51 -5.53 -13.46 -0.45
CA ASN A 51 -6.50 -14.55 -0.44
C ASN A 51 -7.92 -14.06 -0.79
N GLY A 52 -8.07 -12.80 -1.19
CA GLY A 52 -9.37 -12.21 -1.53
C GLY A 52 -10.21 -11.83 -0.33
N ARG A 53 -9.68 -11.91 0.90
CA ARG A 53 -10.42 -11.48 2.09
C ARG A 53 -10.47 -9.95 2.12
N GLU A 54 -11.69 -9.43 2.18
CA GLU A 54 -11.92 -8.00 2.27
C GLU A 54 -11.63 -7.47 3.68
N PHE A 55 -11.06 -6.27 3.75
CA PHE A 55 -10.83 -5.53 4.99
C PHE A 55 -10.85 -4.02 4.74
N LEU A 56 -11.22 -3.26 5.78
CA LEU A 56 -11.18 -1.80 5.72
C LEU A 56 -9.79 -1.28 6.06
N SER A 57 -9.30 -0.32 5.28
CA SER A 57 -8.10 0.44 5.62
C SER A 57 -8.36 1.36 6.83
N PRO A 58 -7.31 1.87 7.48
CA PRO A 58 -7.40 3.10 8.27
C PRO A 58 -7.78 4.29 7.39
N LEU A 59 -8.17 5.41 8.00
CA LEU A 59 -8.36 6.68 7.30
C LEU A 59 -7.01 7.23 6.79
N ARG A 60 -6.86 7.34 5.47
CA ARG A 60 -5.66 7.81 4.78
C ARG A 60 -5.91 9.12 4.05
N PRO A 61 -4.93 10.04 3.98
CA PRO A 61 -5.05 11.16 3.07
C PRO A 61 -5.16 10.64 1.63
N TRP A 62 -5.85 11.34 0.76
CA TRP A 62 -5.85 11.04 -0.68
C TRP A 62 -4.90 11.98 -1.43
N GLY A 63 -4.50 11.59 -2.63
CA GLY A 63 -3.66 12.41 -3.49
C GLY A 63 -4.38 13.66 -4.02
N GLU A 64 -3.79 14.83 -3.80
CA GLU A 64 -4.23 16.14 -4.32
C GLU A 64 -3.02 16.96 -4.74
N ILE A 65 -3.23 17.96 -5.61
CA ILE A 65 -2.24 19.00 -5.84
C ILE A 65 -2.23 19.91 -4.61
N ALA A 66 -1.07 20.04 -3.99
CA ALA A 66 -0.83 20.92 -2.85
C ALA A 66 0.40 21.80 -3.08
N GLY A 67 0.45 22.95 -2.39
CA GLY A 67 1.52 23.95 -2.52
C GLY A 67 0.94 25.36 -2.73
N ASN A 68 1.58 26.14 -3.62
CA ASN A 68 1.07 27.45 -4.04
C ASN A 68 -0.25 27.31 -4.79
N GLU A 69 -0.38 26.29 -5.64
CA GLU A 69 -1.64 25.87 -6.23
C GLU A 69 -2.23 24.73 -5.42
N LYS A 70 -3.57 24.75 -5.26
CA LYS A 70 -4.30 23.76 -4.47
C LYS A 70 -5.48 23.27 -5.28
N SER A 71 -5.62 21.95 -5.40
CA SER A 71 -6.84 21.33 -5.89
C SER A 71 -7.72 20.82 -4.75
N TRP A 72 -9.03 20.76 -5.03
CA TRP A 72 -10.01 20.12 -4.17
C TRP A 72 -10.94 19.28 -5.04
N ARG A 73 -10.65 18.00 -5.09
CA ARG A 73 -11.38 16.96 -5.82
C ARG A 73 -11.54 15.74 -4.90
N PRO A 74 -12.33 15.87 -3.82
CA PRO A 74 -12.52 14.78 -2.87
C PRO A 74 -13.08 13.55 -3.58
N PRO A 75 -12.64 12.34 -3.19
CA PRO A 75 -13.21 11.10 -3.69
C PRO A 75 -14.71 10.97 -3.37
N THR A 76 -15.39 10.08 -4.08
CA THR A 76 -16.79 9.71 -3.77
C THR A 76 -16.90 8.28 -3.28
N GLU A 77 -17.91 7.99 -2.46
CA GLU A 77 -18.21 6.61 -2.07
C GLU A 77 -18.47 5.73 -3.31
N GLY A 78 -17.91 4.52 -3.31
CA GLY A 78 -17.96 3.61 -4.46
C GLY A 78 -16.88 3.85 -5.52
N GLN A 79 -16.13 4.96 -5.47
CA GLN A 79 -15.03 5.21 -6.39
C GLN A 79 -13.90 4.19 -6.22
N GLN A 80 -13.33 3.70 -7.32
CA GLN A 80 -12.11 2.89 -7.30
C GLN A 80 -10.89 3.80 -7.13
N MET A 81 -9.98 3.42 -6.23
CA MET A 81 -8.74 4.12 -5.98
C MET A 81 -7.57 3.15 -5.83
N MET A 82 -6.38 3.67 -6.10
CA MET A 82 -5.12 2.99 -5.83
C MET A 82 -4.53 3.59 -4.55
N LEU A 83 -4.20 2.72 -3.59
CA LEU A 83 -3.44 3.03 -2.40
C LEU A 83 -1.97 2.71 -2.67
N VAL A 84 -1.09 3.68 -2.43
CA VAL A 84 0.35 3.54 -2.58
C VAL A 84 0.99 3.51 -1.20
N ALA A 85 1.63 2.40 -0.84
CA ALA A 85 2.30 2.21 0.44
C ALA A 85 3.82 2.08 0.21
N PRO A 86 4.61 3.15 0.41
CA PRO A 86 6.06 3.11 0.21
C PRO A 86 6.71 1.96 0.98
N HIS A 87 7.57 1.19 0.32
CA HIS A 87 8.23 0.01 0.88
C HIS A 87 7.27 -1.06 1.43
N GLY A 88 6.01 -1.05 0.99
CA GLY A 88 4.95 -1.90 1.54
C GLY A 88 4.51 -1.53 2.96
N ASP A 89 4.95 -0.39 3.52
CA ASP A 89 4.51 0.08 4.83
C ASP A 89 3.16 0.80 4.71
N MET A 90 2.10 0.08 5.05
CA MET A 90 0.73 0.59 5.07
C MET A 90 0.54 1.78 6.02
N ARG A 91 1.46 2.05 6.95
CA ARG A 91 1.42 3.22 7.84
C ARG A 91 1.69 4.52 7.11
N GLN A 92 2.45 4.47 6.01
CA GLN A 92 2.83 5.61 5.19
C GLN A 92 1.99 5.74 3.91
N ALA A 93 0.92 4.96 3.80
CA ALA A 93 0.15 4.89 2.57
C ALA A 93 -0.72 6.13 2.31
N VAL A 94 -0.88 6.47 1.02
CA VAL A 94 -1.72 7.55 0.46
C VAL A 94 -2.57 6.99 -0.67
#